data_AF-A0A9W6SNL9-F1
#
_entry.id   AF-A0A9W6SNL9-F1
#
_cell.length_a   1.000
_cell.length_b   1.000
_cell.length_c   1.000
_cell.angle_alpha   90.00
_cell.angle_beta   90.00
_cell.angle_gamma   90.00
#
_symmetry.space_group_name_H-M   'P 1'
#
loop_
_entity.id
_entity.type
_entity.pdbx_description
1 polymer ?
#
loop_
_entity_poly.entity_id
_entity_poly.type
_entity_poly.pdbx_seq_one_letter_code
_entity_poly.pdbx_strand_id
1 'polypeptide(L)'
;MALDIDVESIRRGAAEMERAKETVREHLEAFQTAVESFAEAFGGDTIGMLVGVAHQSVIEGALECLTTNVTELESYVDSLNDMADKHEEGEEKARASFETILGAIGG
;
A
#
# COMPACT_ATOMS: atom_id res chain seq x y z
N MET A 1 30.89 -8.91 4.24
CA MET A 1 29.58 -9.53 4.01
C MET A 1 28.90 -8.68 2.96
N ALA A 2 28.88 -9.12 1.70
CA ALA A 2 28.12 -8.42 0.66
C ALA A 2 26.65 -8.80 0.87
N LEU A 3 25.79 -7.79 0.99
CA LEU A 3 24.35 -8.00 1.03
C LEU A 3 23.90 -8.18 -0.41
N ASP A 4 23.54 -9.40 -0.80
CA ASP A 4 22.99 -9.70 -2.12
C ASP A 4 21.50 -9.32 -2.09
N ILE A 5 21.13 -8.21 -2.74
CA ILE A 5 19.76 -7.74 -2.82
C ILE A 5 19.21 -8.09 -4.20
N ASP A 6 18.25 -9.02 -4.23
CA ASP A 6 17.50 -9.35 -5.43
C ASP A 6 16.42 -8.29 -5.71
N VAL A 7 16.79 -7.32 -6.55
CA VAL A 7 15.92 -6.20 -6.96
C VAL A 7 14.69 -6.69 -7.72
N GLU A 8 14.80 -7.75 -8.51
CA GLU A 8 13.65 -8.31 -9.22
C GLU A 8 12.61 -8.85 -8.24
N SER A 9 13.06 -9.54 -7.19
CA SER A 9 12.18 -10.00 -6.12
C SER A 9 11.50 -8.85 -5.38
N ILE A 10 12.20 -7.74 -5.14
CA ILE A 10 11.61 -6.55 -4.51
C ILE A 10 10.54 -5.92 -5.40
N ARG A 11 10.84 -5.71 -6.70
CA ARG A 11 9.89 -5.15 -7.66
C ARG A 11 8.66 -6.05 -7.81
N ARG A 12 8.84 -7.38 -7.83
CA ARG A 12 7.74 -8.34 -7.82
C ARG A 12 6.89 -8.23 -6.55
N GLY A 13 7.52 -8.15 -5.38
CA GLY A 13 6.82 -7.98 -4.11
C GLY A 13 6.01 -6.69 -4.05
N ALA A 14 6.57 -5.58 -4.55
CA ALA A 14 5.85 -4.31 -4.69
C ALA A 14 4.62 -4.45 -5.60
N ALA A 15 4.76 -5.12 -6.75
CA ALA A 15 3.64 -5.37 -7.66
C ALA A 15 2.55 -6.28 -7.06
N GLU A 16 2.92 -7.26 -6.25
CA GLU A 16 1.97 -8.12 -5.54
C GLU A 16 1.22 -7.34 -4.45
N MET A 17 1.91 -6.50 -3.69
CA MET A 17 1.29 -5.61 -2.71
C MET A 17 0.35 -4.60 -3.37
N GLU A 18 0.72 -4.06 -4.53
CA GLU A 18 -0.13 -3.13 -5.30
C GLU A 18 -1.46 -3.80 -5.69
N ARG A 19 -1.42 -5.04 -6.18
CA ARG A 19 -2.64 -5.81 -6.48
C ARG A 19 -3.47 -6.12 -5.23
N ALA A 20 -2.82 -6.45 -4.12
CA ALA A 20 -3.50 -6.71 -2.86
C ALA A 20 -4.19 -5.45 -2.32
N LYS A 21 -3.50 -4.29 -2.39
CA LYS A 21 -4.06 -2.98 -2.05
C LYS A 21 -5.32 -2.70 -2.87
N GLU A 22 -5.27 -2.91 -4.19
CA GLU A 22 -6.43 -2.67 -5.06
C GLU A 22 -7.59 -3.59 -4.72
N THR A 23 -7.32 -4.87 -4.47
CA THR A 23 -8.35 -5.83 -4.03
C THR A 23 -9.02 -5.39 -2.73
N VAL A 24 -8.24 -4.86 -1.77
CA VAL A 24 -8.79 -4.34 -0.50
C VAL A 24 -9.63 -3.08 -0.74
N ARG A 25 -9.20 -2.18 -1.64
CA ARG A 25 -9.98 -0.98 -2.02
C ARG A 25 -11.33 -1.35 -2.61
N GLU A 26 -11.35 -2.27 -3.57
CA GLU A 26 -12.60 -2.76 -4.19
C GLU A 26 -13.55 -3.37 -3.14
N HIS A 27 -13.03 -4.17 -2.21
CA HIS A 27 -13.83 -4.73 -1.12
C HIS A 27 -14.34 -3.68 -0.14
N LEU A 28 -13.55 -2.63 0.14
CA LEU A 28 -13.96 -1.53 1.01
C LEU A 28 -15.08 -0.71 0.38
N GLU A 29 -15.00 -0.41 -0.91
CA GLU A 29 -16.06 0.30 -1.66
C GLU A 29 -17.36 -0.52 -1.70
N ALA A 30 -17.25 -1.83 -1.94
CA ALA A 30 -18.40 -2.73 -1.90
C ALA A 30 -19.03 -2.80 -0.51
N PHE A 31 -18.20 -2.82 0.55
CA PHE A 31 -18.66 -2.78 1.93
C PHE A 31 -19.41 -1.48 2.25
N GLN A 32 -18.85 -0.33 1.88
CA GLN A 32 -19.49 0.98 2.05
C GLN A 32 -20.87 1.01 1.40
N THR A 33 -20.95 0.58 0.13
CA THR A 33 -22.23 0.52 -0.62
C THR A 33 -23.25 -0.38 0.08
N ALA A 34 -22.82 -1.56 0.55
CA ALA A 34 -23.72 -2.49 1.23
C ALA A 34 -24.24 -1.90 2.55
N VAL A 35 -23.37 -1.24 3.31
CA VAL A 35 -23.69 -0.64 4.61
C VAL A 35 -24.63 0.56 4.47
N GLU A 36 -24.40 1.43 3.49
CA GLU A 36 -25.29 2.57 3.21
C GLU A 36 -26.72 2.11 2.92
N SER A 37 -26.89 0.95 2.27
CA SER A 37 -28.22 0.38 2.00
C SER A 37 -29.02 0.04 3.27
N PHE A 38 -28.35 -0.19 4.40
CA PHE A 38 -29.01 -0.47 5.68
C PHE A 38 -29.41 0.78 6.45
N ALA A 39 -28.81 1.94 6.16
CA ALA A 39 -29.11 3.17 6.89
C ALA A 39 -30.58 3.59 6.76
N GLU A 40 -31.20 3.35 5.60
CA GLU A 40 -32.61 3.64 5.36
C GLU A 40 -33.57 2.61 6.00
N ALA A 41 -33.06 1.45 6.43
CA ALA A 41 -33.88 0.36 6.95
C ALA A 41 -34.32 0.57 8.41
N PHE A 42 -33.69 1.49 9.14
CA PHE A 42 -33.87 1.58 10.60
C PHE A 42 -35.18 2.24 11.07
N GLY A 43 -35.99 2.81 10.17
CA GLY A 43 -37.26 3.43 10.54
C GLY A 43 -37.11 4.77 11.27
N GLY A 44 -38.19 5.56 11.33
CA GLY A 44 -38.16 6.96 11.80
C GLY A 44 -38.56 7.17 13.27
N ASP A 45 -38.79 6.11 14.04
CA ASP A 45 -39.10 6.24 15.46
C ASP A 45 -37.83 6.45 16.31
N THR A 46 -37.99 6.68 17.62
CA THR A 46 -36.86 6.91 18.53
C THR A 46 -35.87 5.74 18.58
N ILE A 47 -36.36 4.50 18.47
CA ILE A 47 -35.49 3.32 18.47
C ILE A 47 -34.73 3.25 17.15
N GLY A 48 -35.41 3.47 16.03
CA GLY A 48 -34.81 3.53 14.70
C GLY A 48 -33.72 4.58 14.57
N MET A 49 -33.97 5.79 15.10
CA MET A 49 -32.95 6.84 15.15
C MET A 49 -31.72 6.44 15.99
N LEU A 50 -31.92 5.84 17.16
CA LEU A 50 -30.80 5.40 18.01
C LEU A 50 -29.98 4.28 17.35
N VAL A 51 -30.65 3.35 16.67
CA VAL A 51 -29.98 2.28 15.90
C VAL A 51 -29.20 2.88 14.73
N GLY A 52 -29.78 3.86 14.01
CA GLY A 52 -29.09 4.57 12.93
C GLY A 52 -27.81 5.27 13.40
N VAL A 53 -27.85 5.94 14.56
CA VAL A 53 -26.66 6.56 15.16
C VAL A 53 -25.61 5.52 15.54
N ALA A 54 -26.01 4.44 16.22
CA ALA A 54 -25.08 3.38 16.63
C ALA A 54 -24.44 2.69 15.41
N HIS A 55 -25.23 2.42 14.37
CA HIS A 55 -24.75 1.90 13.10
C HIS A 55 -23.71 2.84 12.49
N GLN A 56 -24.04 4.12 12.34
CA GLN A 56 -23.13 5.12 11.77
C GLN A 56 -21.79 5.16 12.50
N SER A 57 -21.78 5.22 13.84
CA SER A 57 -20.54 5.28 14.62
C SER A 57 -19.65 4.03 14.46
N VAL A 58 -20.25 2.84 14.38
CA VAL A 58 -19.49 1.59 14.16
C VAL A 58 -18.88 1.57 12.76
N ILE A 59 -19.64 2.02 11.76
CA ILE A 59 -19.19 2.07 10.38
C ILE A 59 -18.07 3.09 10.20
N GLU A 60 -18.21 4.30 10.75
CA GLU A 60 -17.17 5.32 10.70
C GLU A 60 -15.84 4.80 11.27
N GLY A 61 -15.88 4.14 12.44
CA GLY A 61 -14.67 3.54 13.03
C GLY A 61 -14.08 2.43 12.18
N ALA A 62 -14.90 1.58 11.57
CA ALA A 62 -14.43 0.53 10.67
C ALA A 62 -13.80 1.11 9.39
N LEU A 63 -14.41 2.13 8.80
CA LEU A 63 -13.93 2.79 7.58
C LEU A 63 -12.63 3.54 7.82
N GLU A 64 -12.48 4.20 8.98
CA GLU A 64 -11.22 4.83 9.38
C GLU A 64 -10.09 3.80 9.41
N CYS A 65 -10.25 2.71 10.16
CA CYS A 65 -9.23 1.66 10.27
C CYS A 65 -8.85 1.06 8.90
N LEU A 66 -9.85 0.74 8.07
CA LEU A 66 -9.61 0.13 6.76
C LEU A 66 -8.91 1.11 5.80
N THR A 67 -9.31 2.38 5.81
CA THR A 67 -8.71 3.41 4.96
C THR A 67 -7.26 3.69 5.37
N THR A 68 -6.96 3.73 6.67
CA THR A 68 -5.58 3.85 7.16
C THR A 68 -4.73 2.69 6.68
N ASN A 69 -5.21 1.45 6.80
CA ASN A 69 -4.47 0.27 6.36
C ASN A 69 -4.20 0.29 4.84
N VAL A 70 -5.17 0.70 4.02
CA VAL A 70 -4.97 0.87 2.56
C VAL A 70 -3.87 1.90 2.27
N THR A 71 -3.86 3.00 3.01
CA THR A 71 -2.84 4.05 2.88
C THR A 71 -1.45 3.56 3.26
N GLU A 72 -1.35 2.73 4.30
CA GLU A 72 -0.07 2.11 4.71
C GLU A 72 0.45 1.12 3.67
N LEU A 73 -0.43 0.31 3.06
CA LEU A 73 -0.05 -0.57 1.96
C LEU A 73 0.54 0.21 0.77
N GLU A 74 -0.04 1.35 0.43
CA GLU A 74 0.49 2.26 -0.60
C GLU A 74 1.90 2.74 -0.24
N SER A 75 2.11 3.17 1.00
CA SER A 75 3.43 3.59 1.49
C SER A 75 4.47 2.46 1.46
N TYR A 76 4.07 1.21 1.71
CA TYR A 76 4.97 0.05 1.60
C TYR A 76 5.37 -0.26 0.16
N VAL A 77 4.42 -0.17 -0.78
CA VAL A 77 4.71 -0.31 -2.22
C VAL A 77 5.73 0.74 -2.65
N ASP A 78 5.50 2.00 -2.30
CA ASP A 78 6.42 3.10 -2.62
C ASP A 78 7.82 2.86 -2.03
N SER A 79 7.88 2.43 -0.77
CA SER A 79 9.15 2.15 -0.09
C SER A 79 9.94 1.02 -0.75
N LEU A 80 9.25 -0.03 -1.24
CA LEU A 80 9.92 -1.12 -1.95
C LEU A 80 10.46 -0.68 -3.31
N ASN A 81 9.69 0.12 -4.06
CA ASN A 81 10.15 0.65 -5.34
C ASN A 81 11.35 1.59 -5.14
N ASP A 82 11.30 2.49 -4.16
CA ASP A 82 12.42 3.37 -3.81
C ASP A 82 13.67 2.58 -3.37
N MET A 83 13.50 1.48 -2.64
CA MET A 83 14.61 0.59 -2.28
C MET A 83 15.24 -0.09 -3.50
N ALA A 84 14.41 -0.56 -4.45
CA ALA A 84 14.87 -1.14 -5.70
C ALA A 84 15.67 -0.13 -6.53
N ASP A 85 15.13 1.07 -6.73
CA ASP A 85 15.77 2.12 -7.52
C ASP A 85 17.11 2.56 -6.90
N LYS A 86 17.15 2.76 -5.57
CA LYS A 86 18.39 3.11 -4.85
C LYS A 86 19.46 2.02 -4.95
N HIS A 87 19.07 0.75 -5.02
CA HIS A 87 20.03 -0.34 -5.16
C HIS A 87 20.64 -0.36 -6.56
N GLU A 88 19.81 -0.30 -7.60
CA GLU A 88 20.25 -0.23 -9.01
C GLU A 88 21.19 0.97 -9.24
N GLU A 89 20.83 2.15 -8.73
CA GLU A 89 21.70 3.34 -8.82
C GLU A 89 23.04 3.14 -8.11
N GLY A 90 23.03 2.47 -6.95
CA GLY A 90 24.23 2.18 -6.16
C GLY A 90 25.18 1.26 -6.91
N GLU A 91 24.64 0.20 -7.52
CA GLU A 91 25.42 -0.74 -8.33
C GLU A 91 25.98 -0.08 -9.59
N GLU A 92 25.20 0.75 -10.27
CA GLU A 92 25.66 1.47 -11.46
C GLU A 92 26.81 2.45 -11.12
N LYS A 93 26.69 3.21 -10.03
CA LYS A 93 27.75 4.11 -9.55
C LYS A 93 29.02 3.34 -9.17
N ALA A 94 28.88 2.17 -8.54
CA ALA A 94 30.01 1.31 -8.21
C ALA A 94 30.71 0.79 -9.47
N ARG A 95 29.94 0.28 -10.44
CA ARG A 95 30.44 -0.20 -11.73
C ARG A 95 31.19 0.90 -12.49
N ALA A 96 30.60 2.08 -12.62
CA ALA A 96 31.22 3.23 -13.28
C ALA A 96 32.54 3.67 -12.61
N SER A 97 32.60 3.59 -11.27
CA SER A 97 33.82 3.88 -10.51
C SER A 97 34.92 2.87 -10.80
N PHE A 98 34.59 1.57 -10.85
CA PHE A 98 35.55 0.52 -11.18
C PHE A 98 36.04 0.61 -12.63
N GLU A 99 35.15 0.88 -13.59
CA GLU A 99 35.51 1.11 -14.99
C GLU A 99 36.50 2.28 -15.13
N THR A 100 36.25 3.38 -14.39
CA THR A 100 37.16 4.54 -14.35
C THR A 100 38.53 4.18 -13.80
N ILE A 101 38.59 3.44 -12.69
CA ILE A 101 39.86 3.03 -12.06
C ILE A 101 40.64 2.07 -12.98
N LEU A 102 39.96 1.08 -13.58
CA LEU A 102 40.59 0.14 -14.52
C LEU A 102 41.13 0.86 -15.76
N GLY A 103 40.38 1.82 -16.30
CA GLY A 103 40.85 2.67 -17.40
C GLY A 103 42.06 3.52 -17.04
N ALA A 104 42.17 3.98 -15.79
CA ALA A 104 43.31 4.76 -15.31
C ALA A 104 44.58 3.92 -15.04
N ILE A 105 44.45 2.62 -14.80
CA ILE A 105 45.56 1.72 -14.47
C ILE A 105 46.03 0.90 -15.69
N GLY A 106 45.15 0.63 -16.66
CA GLY A 106 45.43 -0.17 -17.85
C GLY A 106 45.74 0.62 -19.13
N GLY A 107 45.90 1.95 -19.03
CA GLY A 107 46.32 2.85 -20.11
C GLY A 107 47.80 3.21 -20.05
#